data_AF-A0A6V7KCU1-F1
#
_entry.id   AF-A0A6V7KCU1-F1
#
_cell.length_a   1.000
_cell.length_b   1.000
_cell.length_c   1.000
_cell.angle_alpha   90.00
_cell.angle_beta   90.00
_cell.angle_gamma   90.00
#
_symmetry.space_group_name_H-M   'P 1'
#
loop_
_entity.id
_entity.type
_entity.pdbx_description
1 polymer ?
#
loop_
_entity_poly.entity_id
_entity_poly.type
_entity_poly.pdbx_seq_one_letter_code
_entity_poly.pdbx_strand_id
1 'polypeptide(L)'
;VIMDARWKHPFTAIICGPTGCGKTVFVKRFLGELTDMCDTPLYKVIFYYTEWQPTYNEYDRNFVEFREGLPSSADFVDDNNPKLVILDDLM
;
A
#
# COMPACT_ATOMS: atom_id res chain seq x y z
N VAL A 1 -12.69 -4.54 -28.03
CA VAL A 1 -12.84 -4.27 -26.57
C VAL A 1 -11.49 -3.77 -26.08
N ILE A 2 -11.43 -2.59 -25.48
CA ILE A 2 -10.20 -2.10 -24.84
C ILE A 2 -10.18 -2.70 -23.43
N MET A 3 -9.08 -3.36 -23.07
CA MET A 3 -8.89 -3.90 -21.73
C MET A 3 -8.43 -2.79 -20.79
N ASP A 4 -9.17 -2.56 -19.71
CA ASP A 4 -8.71 -1.71 -18.61
C ASP A 4 -7.92 -2.58 -17.62
N ALA A 5 -6.60 -2.40 -17.60
CA ALA A 5 -5.69 -3.18 -16.76
C ALA A 5 -5.49 -2.59 -15.36
N ARG A 6 -6.19 -1.49 -15.03
CA ARG A 6 -6.11 -0.87 -13.70
C ARG A 6 -6.74 -1.75 -12.63
N TRP A 7 -6.21 -1.65 -11.43
CA TRP A 7 -6.69 -2.37 -10.26
C TRP A 7 -8.03 -1.79 -9.83
N LYS A 8 -9.02 -2.66 -9.69
CA LYS A 8 -10.43 -2.29 -9.46
C LYS A 8 -10.73 -2.26 -7.98
N HIS A 9 -11.17 -1.12 -7.45
CA HIS A 9 -11.58 -1.04 -6.04
C HIS A 9 -12.92 -1.76 -5.81
N PRO A 10 -13.05 -2.58 -4.74
CA PRO A 10 -12.00 -3.03 -3.83
C PRO A 10 -11.16 -4.17 -4.44
N PHE A 11 -9.86 -4.19 -4.15
CA PHE A 11 -8.97 -5.30 -4.52
C PHE A 11 -8.16 -5.79 -3.32
N THR A 12 -7.71 -7.03 -3.42
CA THR A 12 -6.70 -7.62 -2.53
C THR A 12 -5.60 -8.24 -3.40
N ALA A 13 -4.34 -8.02 -3.04
CA ALA A 13 -3.20 -8.54 -3.78
C ALA A 13 -2.11 -9.04 -2.83
N ILE A 14 -1.31 -10.00 -3.30
CA ILE A 14 -0.12 -10.49 -2.60
C ILE A 14 1.08 -10.26 -3.52
N ILE A 15 2.09 -9.58 -3.00
CA ILE A 15 3.38 -9.40 -3.67
C ILE A 15 4.37 -10.32 -2.98
N CYS A 16 4.69 -11.46 -3.59
CA CYS A 16 5.58 -12.47 -3.00
C CYS A 16 6.80 -12.77 -3.89
N GLY A 17 7.84 -13.31 -3.27
CA GLY A 17 9.10 -13.65 -3.93
C GLY A 17 10.27 -13.66 -2.93
N PRO A 18 11.44 -14.23 -3.30
CA PRO A 18 12.58 -14.35 -2.40
C PRO A 18 13.18 -12.98 -2.02
N THR A 19 14.03 -12.95 -1.00
CA THR A 19 14.80 -11.75 -0.63
C THR A 19 15.61 -11.24 -1.82
N GLY A 20 15.59 -9.92 -2.05
CA GLY A 20 16.32 -9.30 -3.16
C GLY A 20 15.64 -9.39 -4.54
N CYS A 21 14.46 -10.00 -4.69
CA CYS A 21 13.77 -10.09 -6.00
C CYS A 21 13.06 -8.80 -6.44
N GLY A 22 13.15 -7.72 -5.65
CA GLY A 22 12.62 -6.40 -6.01
C GLY A 22 11.20 -6.07 -5.50
N LYS A 23 10.63 -6.83 -4.56
CA LYS A 23 9.29 -6.55 -3.98
C LYS A 23 9.16 -5.12 -3.47
N THR A 24 10.10 -4.68 -2.62
CA THR A 24 10.13 -3.32 -2.08
C THR A 24 10.23 -2.26 -3.17
N VAL A 25 11.01 -2.51 -4.22
CA VAL A 25 11.14 -1.60 -5.39
C VAL A 25 9.82 -1.54 -6.18
N PHE A 26 9.15 -2.68 -6.34
CA PHE A 26 7.83 -2.75 -6.98
C PHE A 26 6.80 -1.95 -6.18
N VAL A 27 6.69 -2.18 -4.86
CA VAL A 27 5.76 -1.45 -3.99
C VAL A 27 6.03 0.05 -4.06
N LYS A 28 7.30 0.46 -4.00
CA LYS A 28 7.68 1.86 -4.10
C LYS A 28 7.20 2.52 -5.38
N ARG A 29 7.41 1.87 -6.53
CA ARG A 29 6.95 2.38 -7.83
C ARG A 29 5.43 2.37 -7.94
N PHE A 30 4.79 1.30 -7.48
CA PHE A 30 3.33 1.18 -7.45
C PHE A 30 2.71 2.33 -6.65
N LEU A 31 3.24 2.64 -5.47
CA LEU A 31 2.79 3.75 -4.64
C LEU A 31 2.96 5.12 -5.32
N GLY A 32 4.05 5.31 -6.08
CA GLY A 32 4.28 6.53 -6.85
C GLY A 32 3.32 6.72 -8.03
N GLU A 33 2.75 5.64 -8.56
CA GLU A 33 1.89 5.63 -9.75
C GLU A 33 0.42 5.26 -9.42
N LEU A 34 0.01 5.37 -8.15
CA LEU A 34 -1.29 4.87 -7.68
C LEU A 34 -2.49 5.44 -8.46
N THR A 35 -2.42 6.71 -8.85
CA THR A 35 -3.49 7.38 -9.61
C THR A 35 -3.72 6.76 -10.97
N ASP A 36 -2.67 6.24 -11.62
CA ASP A 36 -2.75 5.60 -12.92
C ASP A 36 -2.96 4.09 -12.82
N MET A 37 -2.49 3.48 -11.72
CA MET A 37 -2.57 2.04 -11.49
C MET A 37 -3.93 1.57 -10.96
N CYS A 38 -4.67 2.43 -10.27
CA CYS A 38 -5.97 2.13 -9.69
C CYS A 38 -7.11 2.86 -10.43
N ASP A 39 -8.30 2.27 -10.44
CA ASP A 39 -9.48 2.90 -11.06
C ASP A 39 -10.17 3.93 -10.14
N THR A 40 -9.80 3.94 -8.86
CA THR A 40 -10.41 4.73 -7.80
C THR A 40 -9.33 5.56 -7.11
N PRO A 41 -9.54 6.88 -6.90
CA PRO A 41 -8.62 7.71 -6.16
C PRO A 41 -8.60 7.28 -4.68
N LEU A 42 -7.41 6.89 -4.21
CA LEU A 42 -7.20 6.52 -2.81
C LEU A 42 -6.94 7.77 -1.99
N TYR A 43 -7.58 7.86 -0.83
CA TYR A 43 -7.43 9.00 0.08
C TYR A 43 -6.08 8.98 0.80
N LYS A 44 -5.66 7.80 1.27
CA LYS A 44 -4.35 7.59 1.89
C LYS A 44 -3.90 6.13 1.79
N VAL A 45 -2.62 5.91 2.04
CA VAL A 45 -2.02 4.60 2.23
C VAL A 45 -1.72 4.41 3.71
N ILE A 46 -2.15 3.30 4.29
CA ILE A 46 -1.76 2.89 5.65
C ILE A 46 -0.77 1.75 5.49
N PHE A 47 0.47 1.97 5.91
CA PHE A 47 1.57 1.03 5.75
C PHE A 47 1.95 0.48 7.12
N TYR A 48 1.61 -0.78 7.37
CA TYR A 48 2.00 -1.51 8.57
C TYR A 48 3.36 -2.17 8.39
N TYR A 49 4.24 -2.01 9.38
CA TYR A 49 5.59 -2.57 9.37
C TYR A 49 6.02 -3.04 10.76
N THR A 50 6.95 -3.98 10.84
CA THR A 50 7.65 -4.39 12.07
C THR A 50 9.01 -3.70 12.19
N GLU A 51 9.74 -3.64 11.08
CA GLU A 51 11.08 -3.04 11.00
C GLU A 51 11.11 -1.84 10.06
N TRP A 52 11.73 -0.74 10.50
CA TRP A 52 11.85 0.45 9.69
C TRP A 52 12.88 0.28 8.58
N GLN A 53 12.45 0.45 7.33
CA GLN A 53 13.35 0.40 6.17
C GLN A 53 13.74 1.83 5.74
N PRO A 54 15.03 2.13 5.47
CA PRO A 54 15.46 3.45 5.03
C PRO A 54 14.72 3.99 3.79
N THR A 55 14.24 3.10 2.91
CA THR A 55 13.44 3.49 1.73
C THR A 55 12.11 4.14 2.08
N TYR A 56 11.61 3.97 3.32
CA TYR A 56 10.36 4.55 3.78
C TYR A 56 10.42 6.08 3.89
N ASN A 57 11.63 6.61 4.06
CA ASN A 57 11.89 8.05 4.11
C ASN A 57 11.61 8.77 2.79
N GLU A 58 11.49 8.02 1.69
CA GLU A 58 11.29 8.59 0.36
C GLU A 58 9.81 8.79 0.00
N TYR A 59 8.89 8.28 0.83
CA TYR A 59 7.46 8.44 0.60
C TYR A 59 6.93 9.77 1.12
N ASP A 60 5.91 10.31 0.45
CA ASP A 60 5.17 11.47 0.95
C ASP A 60 4.42 11.12 2.24
N ARG A 61 4.87 11.72 3.35
CA ARG A 61 4.32 11.50 4.70
C ARG A 61 2.91 12.05 4.87
N ASN A 62 2.43 12.91 3.96
CA ASN A 62 1.04 13.37 3.98
C ASN A 62 0.09 12.34 3.36
N PHE A 63 0.60 11.45 2.51
CA PHE A 63 -0.18 10.45 1.79
C PHE A 63 0.01 9.03 2.34
N VAL A 64 1.22 8.71 2.82
CA VAL A 64 1.57 7.40 3.38
C VAL A 64 1.75 7.51 4.89
N GLU A 65 0.82 6.90 5.62
CA GLU A 65 0.83 6.81 7.08
C GLU A 65 1.48 5.48 7.50
N PHE A 66 2.62 5.57 8.18
CA PHE A 66 3.34 4.41 8.69
C PHE A 66 2.89 4.08 10.10
N ARG A 67 2.53 2.81 10.33
CA ARG A 67 2.10 2.29 11.64
C ARG A 67 2.92 1.07 11.99
N GLU A 68 3.54 1.07 13.16
CA GLU A 68 4.29 -0.10 13.62
C GLU A 68 3.34 -1.16 14.17
N GLY A 69 3.59 -2.43 13.86
CA GLY A 69 2.81 -3.58 14.32
C GLY A 69 1.63 -3.94 13.43
N LEU A 70 0.59 -4.52 14.04
CA LEU A 70 -0.58 -5.06 13.34
C LEU A 70 -1.77 -4.08 13.37
N PRO A 71 -2.63 -4.11 12.33
CA PRO A 71 -3.87 -3.36 12.34
C PRO A 71 -4.80 -3.79 13.48
N SER A 72 -5.49 -2.81 14.07
CA SER A 72 -6.56 -3.02 15.03
C SER A 72 -7.93 -2.72 14.42
N SER A 73 -9.01 -3.24 15.00
CA SER A 73 -10.37 -2.93 14.53
C SER A 73 -10.67 -1.43 14.59
N ALA A 74 -10.13 -0.73 15.59
CA ALA A 74 -10.28 0.72 15.76
C ALA A 74 -9.72 1.55 14.60
N ASP A 75 -8.80 0.99 13.82
CA ASP A 75 -8.15 1.68 12.70
C ASP A 75 -9.09 1.95 11.51
N PHE A 76 -10.22 1.25 11.44
CA PHE A 76 -11.15 1.27 10.31
C PHE A 76 -12.59 1.61 10.71
N VAL A 77 -12.85 1.94 11.97
CA VAL A 77 -14.19 2.31 12.44
C VAL A 77 -14.60 3.65 11.81
N ASP A 78 -15.85 3.71 11.33
CA ASP A 78 -16.50 4.90 10.76
C ASP A 78 -15.77 5.56 9.56
N ASP A 79 -14.89 4.82 8.89
CA ASP A 79 -14.06 5.38 7.83
C ASP A 79 -14.41 4.85 6.44
N ASN A 80 -15.26 5.60 5.73
CA ASN A 80 -15.75 5.26 4.39
C ASN A 80 -14.83 5.71 3.25
N ASN A 81 -13.68 6.33 3.53
CA ASN A 81 -12.78 6.79 2.48
C ASN A 81 -11.98 5.61 1.87
N PRO A 82 -11.89 5.48 0.53
CA PRO A 82 -11.06 4.47 -0.12
C PRO A 82 -9.60 4.58 0.33
N LYS A 83 -9.03 3.48 0.83
CA LYS A 83 -7.64 3.41 1.30
C LYS A 83 -6.98 2.16 0.78
N LEU A 84 -5.66 2.24 0.67
CA LEU A 84 -4.82 1.08 0.50
C LEU A 84 -4.16 0.74 1.84
N VAL A 85 -4.34 -0.49 2.29
CA VAL A 85 -3.64 -1.04 3.46
C VAL A 85 -2.53 -1.94 2.94
N ILE A 86 -1.30 -1.65 3.35
CA ILE A 86 -0.12 -2.47 3.06
C ILE A 86 0.31 -3.14 4.36
N LEU A 87 0.53 -4.45 4.28
CA LEU A 87 1.10 -5.27 5.35
C LEU A 87 2.44 -5.80 4.84
N ASP A 88 3.56 -5.24 5.30
CA ASP A 88 4.91 -5.67 4.90
C ASP A 88 5.59 -6.40 6.05
N ASP A 89 5.94 -7.66 5.80
CA ASP A 89 6.74 -8.54 6.68
C ASP A 89 6.39 -8.43 8.18
N LEU A 90 5.11 -8.66 8.51
CA LEU A 90 4.57 -8.54 9.88
C LEU A 90 4.77 -9.82 10.73
N MET A 91 5.80 -10.60 10.44
CA MET A 91 6.15 -11.85 11.15
C MET A 91 7.30 -11.68 12.13
#